data_AF-A0A364JTI5-F1
#
_entry.id   AF-A0A364JTI5-F1
#
_cell.length_a   1.000
_cell.length_b   1.000
_cell.length_c   1.000
_cell.angle_alpha   90.00
_cell.angle_beta   90.00
_cell.angle_gamma   90.00
#
_symmetry.space_group_name_H-M   'P 1'
#
loop_
_entity.id
_entity.type
_entity.pdbx_description
1 polymer ?
#
loop_
_entity_poly.entity_id
_entity_poly.type
_entity_poly.pdbx_seq_one_letter_code
_entity_poly.pdbx_strand_id
1 'polypeptide(L)' 'MITYQQKLDRVEKIIREKQLWISQFSSGRNKRPDHEIDNRQQDVNVLEEIAVDYRRAIARQAESEAA' A
#
# COMPACT_ATOMS: atom_id res chain seq x y z
N MET A 1 4.08 -15.62 14.04
CA MET A 1 2.96 -15.26 13.14
C MET A 1 3.00 -13.75 12.94
N ILE A 2 2.81 -13.24 11.73
CA ILE A 2 2.77 -11.77 11.48
C ILE A 2 1.35 -11.27 11.80
N THR A 3 1.22 -10.27 12.67
CA THR A 3 -0.08 -9.70 13.07
C THR A 3 -0.69 -8.84 11.96
N TYR A 4 -2.00 -8.58 12.03
CA TYR A 4 -2.65 -7.67 11.06
C TYR A 4 -2.05 -6.26 11.11
N GLN A 5 -1.66 -5.77 12.30
CA GLN A 5 -0.96 -4.49 12.44
C GLN A 5 0.38 -4.50 11.70
N GLN A 6 1.21 -5.53 11.89
CA GLN A 6 2.50 -5.63 11.20
C GLN A 6 2.34 -5.75 9.68
N LYS A 7 1.28 -6.41 9.20
CA LYS A 7 0.95 -6.47 7.77
C LYS A 7 0.54 -5.10 7.25
N LEU A 8 -0.30 -4.37 7.97
CA LEU A 8 -0.72 -3.01 7.62
C LEU A 8 0.49 -2.07 7.53
N ASP A 9 1.33 -2.04 8.57
CA ASP A 9 2.52 -1.19 8.61
C ASP A 9 3.45 -1.46 7.41
N ARG A 10 3.61 -2.73 7.03
CA ARG A 10 4.43 -3.11 5.88
C ARG A 10 3.81 -2.65 4.56
N VAL A 11 2.49 -2.83 4.39
CA VAL A 11 1.78 -2.42 3.17
C VAL A 11 1.82 -0.91 3.00
N GLU A 12 1.56 -0.14 4.06
CA GLU A 12 1.62 1.33 4.03
C GLU A 12 3.03 1.83 3.67
N LYS A 13 4.08 1.16 4.17
CA LYS A 13 5.46 1.45 3.77
C LYS A 13 5.68 1.22 2.26
N ILE A 14 5.19 0.11 1.71
CA ILE A 14 5.35 -0.19 0.27
C ILE A 14 4.59 0.81 -0.59
N ILE A 15 3.36 1.20 -0.19
CA ILE A 15 2.57 2.24 -0.86
C ILE A 15 3.39 3.53 -0.95
N ARG A 16 3.95 3.98 0.18
CA ARG A 16 4.76 5.21 0.24
C ARG A 16 6.00 5.12 -0.65
N GLU A 17 6.69 3.99 -0.65
CA GLU A 17 7.87 3.75 -1.51
C GLU A 17 7.50 3.84 -3.00
N LYS A 18 6.37 3.24 -3.41
CA LYS A 18 5.90 3.29 -4.80
C LYS A 18 5.40 4.67 -5.21
N GLN A 19 4.66 5.36 -4.34
CA GLN A 19 4.20 6.73 -4.59
C GLN A 19 5.38 7.70 -4.75
N LEU A 20 6.42 7.57 -3.92
CA LEU A 20 7.65 8.35 -4.06
C LEU A 20 8.33 8.09 -5.40
N TRP A 21 8.43 6.82 -5.80
CA TRP A 21 8.99 6.45 -7.08
C TRP A 21 8.18 7.05 -8.24
N ILE A 22 6.84 6.93 -8.23
CA ILE A 22 5.97 7.51 -9.26
C ILE A 22 6.17 9.03 -9.33
N SER A 23 6.19 9.71 -8.18
CA SER A 23 6.42 11.16 -8.13
C SER A 23 7.77 11.56 -8.73
N GLN A 24 8.82 10.76 -8.51
CA GLN A 24 10.16 11.05 -9.02
C GLN A 24 10.32 10.76 -10.52
N PHE A 25 9.60 9.78 -11.05
CA PHE A 25 9.87 9.20 -12.36
C PHE A 25 8.72 9.32 -13.37
N SER A 26 7.56 9.87 -13.01
CA SER A 26 6.43 10.08 -13.94
C SER A 26 6.64 11.25 -14.92
N SER A 27 7.60 12.14 -14.65
CA SER A 27 7.85 13.33 -15.47
C SER A 27 9.30 13.80 -15.41
N GLY A 28 9.64 14.79 -16.25
CA GLY A 28 10.96 15.44 -16.23
C GLY A 28 12.07 14.63 -16.88
N ARG A 29 13.32 15.02 -16.62
CA ARG A 29 14.52 14.46 -17.27
C ARG A 29 14.74 12.97 -16.98
N ASN A 30 14.26 12.48 -15.84
CA ASN A 30 14.40 11.09 -15.42
C ASN A 30 13.13 10.27 -15.70
N LYS A 31 12.21 10.78 -16.52
CA LYS A 31 10.94 10.10 -16.81
C LYS A 31 11.19 8.66 -17.26
N ARG A 32 10.49 7.71 -16.62
CA ARG A 32 10.48 6.29 -16.99
C ARG A 32 9.38 6.02 -18.03
N PRO A 33 9.42 4.89 -18.76
CA PRO A 33 8.37 4.52 -19.70
C PRO A 33 6.99 4.51 -19.03
N ASP A 34 5.94 4.93 -19.76
CA ASP A 34 4.60 5.08 -19.19
C ASP A 34 4.04 3.76 -18.63
N HIS A 35 4.27 2.64 -19.31
CA HIS A 35 3.86 1.31 -18.82
C HIS A 35 4.49 0.94 -17.46
N GLU A 36 5.68 1.45 -17.15
CA GLU A 36 6.30 1.25 -15.83
C GLU A 36 5.64 2.09 -14.73
N ILE A 37 5.13 3.29 -15.08
CA ILE A 37 4.36 4.14 -14.18
C ILE A 37 3.00 3.49 -13.92
N ASP A 38 2.32 3.07 -14.99
CA ASP A 38 0.98 2.46 -14.94
C ASP A 38 0.97 1.19 -14.07
N ASN A 39 1.96 0.31 -14.27
CA ASN A 39 2.10 -0.90 -13.45
C ASN A 39 2.24 -0.57 -11.95
N ARG A 40 3.03 0.46 -11.62
CA ARG A 40 3.22 0.86 -10.21
C ARG A 40 2.02 1.58 -9.64
N GLN A 41 1.28 2.32 -10.46
CA GLN A 41 0.02 2.92 -10.04
C GLN A 41 -1.02 1.82 -9.76
N GLN A 42 -1.09 0.80 -10.61
CA GLN A 42 -1.93 -0.37 -10.37
C GLN A 42 -1.54 -1.11 -9.08
N ASP A 43 -0.24 -1.29 -8.83
CA ASP A 43 0.24 -1.86 -7.56
C ASP A 43 -0.20 -1.03 -6.36
N VAL A 44 -0.12 0.30 -6.43
CA VAL A 44 -0.58 1.20 -5.34
C VAL A 44 -2.06 0.98 -5.08
N ASN A 45 -2.90 0.96 -6.12
CA ASN A 45 -4.33 0.76 -5.97
C ASN A 45 -4.66 -0.58 -5.28
N VAL A 46 -3.99 -1.67 -5.68
CA VAL A 46 -4.17 -2.98 -5.03
C VAL A 46 -3.72 -2.96 -3.56
N LEU A 47 -2.57 -2.33 -3.28
CA LEU A 47 -2.05 -2.25 -1.92
C LEU A 47 -2.94 -1.41 -1.00
N GLU A 48 -3.58 -0.36 -1.52
CA GLU A 48 -4.54 0.46 -0.77
C GLU A 48 -5.76 -0.36 -0.34
N GLU A 49 -6.32 -1.18 -1.23
CA GLU A 49 -7.42 -2.10 -0.88
C GLU A 49 -6.98 -3.13 0.16
N ILE A 50 -5.78 -3.70 0.03
CA ILE A 50 -5.22 -4.62 1.03
C ILE A 50 -5.06 -3.92 2.40
N ALA A 51 -4.64 -2.65 2.42
CA ALA A 51 -4.54 -1.89 3.66
C ALA A 51 -5.92 -1.70 4.32
N VAL A 52 -6.96 -1.41 3.52
CA VAL A 52 -8.35 -1.34 4.01
C VAL A 52 -8.78 -2.66 4.65
N ASP A 53 -8.48 -3.79 4.01
CA ASP A 53 -8.83 -5.11 4.55
C ASP A 53 -8.12 -5.42 5.87
N TYR A 54 -6.85 -5.04 6.02
CA TYR A 54 -6.16 -5.19 7.29
C TYR A 54 -6.71 -4.27 8.38
N ARG A 55 -7.07 -3.02 8.07
CA ARG A 55 -7.75 -2.13 9.02
C ARG A 55 -9.07 -2.73 9.50
N ARG A 56 -9.87 -3.30 8.59
CA ARG A 56 -11.11 -4.02 8.94
C ARG A 56 -10.85 -5.25 9.81
N ALA A 57 -9.80 -6.01 9.52
CA ALA A 57 -9.43 -7.18 10.31
C ALA A 57 -9.00 -6.80 11.74
N ILE A 58 -8.24 -5.72 11.90
CA ILE A 58 -7.83 -5.18 13.21
C ILE A 58 -9.08 -4.75 14.01
N ALA A 59 -10.01 -4.03 13.38
CA ALA A 59 -11.26 -3.61 14.03
C ALA A 59 -12.08 -4.81 14.54
N ARG A 60 -12.29 -5.84 13.70
CA ARG A 60 -13.00 -7.07 14.11
C ARG A 60 -12.30 -7.81 15.24
N GLN A 61 -10.97 -7.82 15.24
CA GLN A 61 -10.20 -8.44 16.31
C GLN A 61 -10.39 -7.69 17.64
N ALA A 62 -10.34 -6.36 17.62
CA ALA A 62 -10.57 -5.54 18.81
C ALA A 62 -12.00 -5.68 19.36
N GLU A 63 -13.01 -5.76 18.48
CA GLU A 63 -14.40 -6.02 18.87
C GLU A 63 -14.56 -7.40 19.53
N SER A 64 -13.88 -8.42 19.01
CA SER A 64 -13.94 -9.78 19.56
C SER A 64 -13.22 -9.91 20.90
N GLU A 65 -12.17 -9.13 21.14
CA GLU A 65 -11.44 -9.10 22.42
C GLU A 65 -12.20 -8.33 23.52
N ALA A 66 -13.15 -7.47 23.14
CA ALA A 66 -13.95 -6.67 24.06
C ALA A 66 -15.30 -7.32 24.46
N ALA A 67 -15.70 -8.41 23.79
CA ALA A 67 -16.95 -9.16 24.02
C ALA A 67 -16.72 -10.37 24.94
#